data_AF-A0A5B9W8L5-F1
#
_entry.id   AF-A0A5B9W8L5-F1
#
_cell.length_a   1.000
_cell.length_b   1.000
_cell.length_c   1.000
_cell.angle_alpha   90.00
_cell.angle_beta   90.00
_cell.angle_gamma   90.00
#
_symmetry.space_group_name_H-M   'P 1'
#
loop_
_entity.id
_entity.type
_entity.pdbx_description
1 polymer ?
#
loop_
_entity_poly.entity_id
_entity_poly.type
_entity_poly.pdbx_seq_one_letter_code
_entity_poly.pdbx_strand_id
1 'polypeptide(L)' 'MTPAELRAICDSLNGKYGKGGQTRLAERLEWDDSTIRRKLAGKSRITKVDELAIKHVTECQPASEQP' A
#
# COMPACT_ATOMS: atom_id res chain seq x y z
N MET A 1 5.40 -0.98 -11.28
CA MET A 1 5.28 -1.56 -9.93
C MET A 1 4.91 -3.03 -10.03
N THR A 2 5.63 -3.87 -9.32
CA THR A 2 5.45 -5.32 -9.22
C THR A 2 4.69 -5.69 -7.94
N PRO A 3 4.09 -6.89 -7.85
CA PRO A 3 3.48 -7.36 -6.60
C PRO A 3 4.46 -7.39 -5.41
N ALA A 4 5.76 -7.63 -5.67
CA ALA A 4 6.80 -7.62 -4.64
C ALA A 4 7.05 -6.20 -4.10
N GLU A 5 7.11 -5.19 -4.97
CA GLU A 5 7.22 -3.79 -4.56
C GLU A 5 5.98 -3.34 -3.77
N LEU A 6 4.78 -3.73 -4.21
CA LEU A 6 3.54 -3.48 -3.47
C LEU A 6 3.55 -4.16 -2.09
N ARG A 7 4.14 -5.35 -1.99
CA ARG A 7 4.30 -6.07 -0.72
C ARG A 7 5.20 -5.30 0.23
N ALA A 8 6.35 -4.83 -0.25
CA ALA A 8 7.28 -4.03 0.56
C ALA A 8 6.63 -2.74 1.08
N ILE A 9 5.77 -2.10 0.28
CA ILE A 9 4.99 -0.93 0.70
C ILE A 9 3.96 -1.30 1.78
N CYS A 10 3.24 -2.41 1.60
CA CYS A 10 2.33 -2.89 2.65
C CYS A 10 3.13 -3.19 3.93
N ASP A 11 4.31 -3.76 3.80
CA ASP A 11 5.16 -4.11 4.94
C ASP A 11 5.72 -2.88 5.66
N SER A 12 6.02 -1.78 4.95
CA SER A 12 6.41 -0.51 5.57
C SER A 12 5.26 0.18 6.32
N LEU A 13 4.01 -0.09 5.94
CA LEU A 13 2.81 0.41 6.60
C LEU A 13 2.38 -0.44 7.81
N ASN A 14 2.98 -1.63 7.99
CA ASN A 14 2.72 -2.46 9.15
C ASN A 14 3.13 -1.71 10.43
N GLY A 15 2.22 -1.69 11.41
CA GLY A 15 2.55 -1.18 12.74
C GLY A 15 3.48 -2.12 13.51
N LYS A 16 3.74 -1.78 14.78
CA LYS A 16 4.62 -2.49 15.73
C LYS A 16 4.36 -4.01 15.89
N TYR A 17 3.22 -4.50 15.40
CA TYR A 17 2.81 -5.90 15.44
C TYR A 17 2.85 -6.62 14.07
N GLY A 18 3.43 -6.01 13.03
CA GLY A 18 3.59 -6.64 11.72
C GLY A 18 2.28 -6.92 10.97
N LYS A 19 1.18 -6.27 11.38
CA LYS A 19 -0.16 -6.51 10.85
C LYS A 19 -0.81 -5.19 10.42
N GLY A 20 -1.68 -5.28 9.40
CA GLY A 20 -2.57 -4.22 8.98
C GLY A 20 -2.08 -3.33 7.83
N GLY A 21 -0.88 -3.55 7.30
CA GLY A 21 -0.34 -2.72 6.22
C GLY A 21 -1.16 -2.75 4.92
N GLN A 22 -1.75 -3.90 4.59
CA GLN A 22 -2.66 -4.02 3.43
C GLN A 22 -3.94 -3.21 3.62
N THR A 23 -4.59 -3.34 4.78
CA THR A 23 -5.83 -2.61 5.12
C THR A 23 -5.55 -1.11 5.22
N ARG A 24 -4.44 -0.69 5.85
CA ARG A 24 -4.04 0.72 5.89
C ARG A 24 -3.78 1.32 4.51
N LEU A 25 -3.15 0.54 3.61
CA LEU A 25 -2.94 1.00 2.24
C LEU A 25 -4.28 1.11 1.50
N ALA A 26 -5.19 0.16 1.71
CA ALA A 26 -6.52 0.20 1.13
C ALA A 26 -7.33 1.40 1.64
N GLU A 27 -7.33 1.68 2.95
CA GLU A 27 -7.95 2.85 3.57
C GLU A 27 -7.40 4.16 3.00
N ARG A 28 -6.07 4.29 2.87
CA ARG A 28 -5.43 5.50 2.31
C ARG A 28 -5.75 5.73 0.83
N LEU A 29 -5.97 4.66 0.08
CA LEU A 29 -6.31 4.72 -1.34
C LEU A 29 -7.83 4.77 -1.59
N GLU A 30 -8.63 4.69 -0.54
CA GLU A 30 -10.09 4.50 -0.61
C GLU A 30 -10.46 3.28 -1.48
N TRP A 31 -9.65 2.23 -1.41
CA TRP A 31 -9.85 0.97 -2.12
C TRP A 31 -10.43 -0.10 -1.20
N ASP A 32 -11.14 -1.04 -1.79
CA ASP A 32 -11.51 -2.27 -1.10
C ASP A 32 -10.27 -3.14 -0.81
N ASP A 33 -10.18 -3.71 0.39
CA ASP A 33 -9.08 -4.61 0.82
C ASP A 33 -8.83 -5.75 -0.18
N SER A 34 -9.87 -6.22 -0.86
CA SER A 34 -9.79 -7.28 -1.87
C SER A 34 -9.07 -6.82 -3.13
N THR A 35 -9.01 -5.51 -3.41
CA THR A 35 -8.25 -4.94 -4.52
C THR A 35 -6.76 -5.06 -4.28
N ILE A 36 -6.29 -4.68 -3.09
CA ILE A 36 -4.87 -4.86 -2.68
C ILE A 36 -4.50 -6.34 -2.67
N ARG A 37 -5.35 -7.20 -2.07
CA ARG A 37 -5.13 -8.65 -2.06
C ARG A 37 -5.04 -9.26 -3.47
N ARG A 38 -5.91 -8.86 -4.40
CA ARG A 38 -5.88 -9.34 -5.79
C ARG A 38 -4.63 -8.89 -6.54
N LYS A 39 -4.19 -7.63 -6.35
CA LYS A 39 -2.96 -7.11 -6.96
C LYS A 39 -1.71 -7.82 -6.41
N LEU A 40 -1.65 -8.06 -5.10
CA LEU A 40 -0.58 -8.82 -4.47
C LEU A 40 -0.52 -10.28 -4.90
N ALA A 41 -1.68 -10.91 -5.08
CA ALA A 41 -1.77 -12.28 -5.59
C ALA A 41 -1.50 -12.40 -7.10
N GLY A 42 -1.19 -11.29 -7.80
CA GLY A 42 -1.03 -11.25 -9.25
C GLY A 42 -2.32 -11.51 -10.04
N LYS A 43 -3.48 -11.62 -9.37
CA LYS A 43 -4.79 -11.83 -10.00
C LYS A 43 -5.35 -10.58 -10.65
N SER A 44 -4.84 -9.41 -10.28
CA SER A 44 -5.17 -8.13 -10.90
C SER A 44 -3.88 -7.40 -11.28
N ARG A 45 -3.86 -6.82 -12.48
CA ARG A 45 -2.72 -6.04 -12.95
C ARG A 45 -2.60 -4.75 -12.13
N ILE A 46 -1.38 -4.42 -11.73
CA ILE A 46 -1.04 -3.09 -11.20
C ILE A 46 -0.81 -2.18 -12.41
N THR A 47 -1.74 -1.26 -12.65
CA THR A 47 -1.66 -0.28 -13.72
C THR A 47 -0.73 0.87 -13.32
N LYS A 48 -0.35 1.71 -14.28
CA LYS A 48 0.41 2.94 -14.00
C LYS A 48 -0.35 3.91 -13.08
N VAL A 49 -1.68 3.96 -13.20
CA VAL A 49 -2.54 4.79 -12.34
C VAL A 49 -2.51 4.27 -10.90
N ASP A 50 -2.61 2.95 -10.71
CA ASP A 50 -2.49 2.33 -9.40
C ASP A 50 -1.13 2.65 -8.76
N GLU A 51 -0.05 2.51 -9.52
CA GLU A 51 1.30 2.81 -9.07
C GLU A 51 1.45 4.26 -8.62
N LEU A 52 0.90 5.22 -9.38
CA LEU A 52 0.93 6.64 -9.02
C LEU A 52 0.13 6.92 -7.75
N ALA A 53 -1.06 6.33 -7.62
CA ALA A 53 -1.90 6.49 -6.43
C ALA A 53 -1.19 5.93 -5.19
N ILE A 54 -0.63 4.71 -5.30
CA ILE A 54 0.13 4.05 -4.23
C ILE A 54 1.33 4.92 -3.82
N LYS A 55 2.14 5.39 -4.79
CA LYS A 55 3.29 6.26 -4.51
C LYS A 55 2.87 7.55 -3.81
N HIS A 56 1.81 8.20 -4.29
CA HIS A 56 1.31 9.45 -3.72
C HIS A 56 0.94 9.30 -2.24
N VAL A 57 0.21 8.26 -1.85
CA VAL A 57 -0.21 8.06 -0.45
C VAL A 57 0.89 7.52 0.48
N THR A 58 2.00 7.04 -0.09
CA THR A 58 3.17 6.56 0.65
C THR A 58 4.26 7.63 0.79
N GLU A 59 4.46 8.46 -0.23
CA GLU A 59 5.44 9.55 -0.23
C GLU A 59 4.91 10.80 0.48
N CYS A 60 3.58 11.02 0.48
CA CYS A 60 2.93 12.11 1.18
C CYS A 60 2.78 11.86 2.70
N GLN A 61 3.74 11.18 3.33
CA GLN A 61 3.93 11.33 4.78
C GLN A 61 4.66 12.65 5.01
N PRO A 62 4.07 13.66 5.69
CA PRO A 62 4.90 14.69 6.28
C PRO A 62 5.85 14.00 7.25
N ALA A 63 7.15 14.22 7.07
CA ALA A 63 8.16 13.96 8.08
C ALA A 63 7.85 14.85 9.28
N SER A 64 6.92 14.45 10.14
CA SER A 64 6.54 15.23 11.32
C SER A 64 6.02 14.30 12.39
N GLU A 65 6.57 14.51 13.60
CA GLU A 65 6.25 13.85 14.86
C GLU A 65 6.97 12.50 15.10
N GLN A 66 8.29 12.58 15.18
CA GLN A 66 9.00 11.89 16.27
C GLN A 66 9.21 12.89 17.43
N PRO A 67 8.95 12.49 18.68
CA PRO A 67 9.02 13.35 19.86
C PRO A 67 10.44 13.77 20.24
#